data_AF-A0A379LQH3-F1
#
_entry.id   AF-A0A379LQH3-F1
#
_cell.length_a   1.000
_cell.length_b   1.000
_cell.length_c   1.000
_cell.angle_alpha   90.00
_cell.angle_beta   90.00
_cell.angle_gamma   90.00
#
_symmetry.space_group_name_H-M   'P 1'
#
loop_
_entity.id
_entity.type
_entity.pdbx_description
1 polymer ?
#
loop_
_entity_poly.entity_id
_entity_poly.type
_entity_poly.pdbx_seq_one_letter_code
_entity_poly.pdbx_strand_id
1 'polypeptide(L)'
;MTIFNITLSKALPTLLLALALPLTACQTTSTAQPNNINSQNSNQRTNIAADIENLTYDLSLVEENHHQTKIADGTYVLDTFIVPFEQPYYVLVRRTDEKRISRNVAALIGETYIQPRGCTEPLVRRADLDKQNATGSVHLVGFAC
;
A
#
# COMPACT_ATOMS: atom_id res chain seq x y z
N MET A 1 -23.97 -31.92 -47.63
CA MET A 1 -24.43 -31.11 -48.78
C MET A 1 -25.20 -29.94 -48.18
N THR A 2 -24.80 -28.68 -48.28
CA THR A 2 -24.27 -27.97 -49.46
C THR A 2 -23.40 -26.79 -49.00
N ILE A 3 -22.38 -26.50 -49.79
CA ILE A 3 -21.38 -25.41 -49.72
C ILE A 3 -22.01 -24.11 -50.26
N PHE A 4 -21.49 -22.91 -49.90
CA PHE A 4 -21.39 -21.62 -50.66
C PHE A 4 -21.26 -20.44 -49.65
N ASN A 5 -20.50 -19.35 -49.80
CA ASN A 5 -19.31 -18.96 -50.59
C ASN A 5 -18.81 -17.59 -50.06
N ILE A 6 -17.48 -17.46 -49.88
CA ILE A 6 -16.51 -16.37 -50.21
C ILE A 6 -16.99 -14.93 -50.52
N THR A 7 -16.34 -13.91 -49.94
CA THR A 7 -15.56 -12.78 -50.57
C THR A 7 -15.35 -11.62 -49.56
N LEU A 8 -14.13 -11.32 -49.11
CA LEU A 8 -13.04 -10.52 -49.70
C LEU A 8 -13.36 -9.01 -49.87
N SER A 9 -12.69 -8.15 -49.08
CA SER A 9 -12.30 -6.82 -49.56
C SER A 9 -11.03 -6.31 -48.86
N LYS A 10 -10.03 -6.08 -49.71
CA LYS A 10 -8.78 -5.35 -49.47
C LYS A 10 -9.09 -3.85 -49.44
N ALA A 11 -8.34 -3.08 -48.65
CA ALA A 11 -7.64 -1.88 -49.12
C ALA A 11 -6.80 -1.24 -48.00
N LEU A 12 -5.49 -1.19 -48.20
CA LEU A 12 -4.65 -0.06 -47.78
C LEU A 12 -4.71 0.98 -48.91
N PRO A 13 -4.58 2.29 -48.61
CA PRO A 13 -3.32 2.92 -48.98
C PRO A 13 -2.79 4.00 -48.01
N THR A 14 -1.48 4.12 -48.10
CA THR A 14 -0.51 5.12 -47.67
C THR A 14 -0.94 6.59 -47.86
N LEU A 15 -0.57 7.46 -46.92
CA LEU A 15 -0.28 8.87 -47.22
C LEU A 15 0.94 9.36 -46.41
N LEU A 16 2.03 9.64 -47.11
CA LEU A 16 3.13 10.49 -46.64
C LEU A 16 2.64 11.94 -46.53
N LEU A 17 3.16 12.72 -45.58
CA LEU A 17 3.63 14.09 -45.86
C LEU A 17 4.62 14.55 -44.79
N ALA A 18 5.80 14.95 -45.25
CA ALA A 18 6.87 15.56 -44.46
C ALA A 18 6.57 17.04 -44.20
N LEU A 19 7.10 17.59 -43.10
CA LEU A 19 7.50 19.01 -43.00
C LEU A 19 8.47 19.19 -41.82
N ALA A 20 9.72 19.47 -42.17
CA ALA A 20 10.73 20.05 -41.30
C ALA A 20 10.46 21.55 -41.10
N LEU A 21 10.94 22.12 -39.99
CA LEU A 21 11.60 23.43 -39.84
C LEU A 21 11.83 23.74 -38.33
N PRO A 22 12.78 24.63 -37.97
CA PRO A 22 13.66 24.48 -36.83
C PRO A 22 13.50 25.60 -35.78
N LEU A 23 14.36 25.51 -34.75
CA LEU A 23 14.77 26.56 -33.81
C LEU A 23 13.76 27.02 -32.75
N THR A 24 14.05 26.63 -31.51
CA THR A 24 14.09 27.59 -30.40
C THR A 24 14.94 27.01 -29.27
N ALA A 25 16.23 27.35 -29.27
CA ALA A 25 17.06 27.17 -28.09
C ALA A 25 16.68 28.27 -27.07
N CYS A 26 15.73 27.97 -26.19
CA CYS A 26 15.50 28.76 -24.99
C CYS A 26 16.60 28.42 -23.98
N GLN A 27 17.68 29.21 -23.98
CA GLN A 27 18.61 29.25 -22.86
C GLN A 27 17.96 30.05 -21.72
N THR A 28 17.22 29.36 -20.86
CA THR A 28 16.88 29.90 -19.55
C THR A 28 18.13 29.81 -18.67
N THR A 29 18.64 30.98 -18.30
CA THR A 29 19.56 31.18 -17.19
C THR A 29 19.01 30.48 -15.95
N SER A 30 19.63 29.35 -15.60
CA SER A 30 19.41 28.67 -14.33
C SER A 30 20.08 29.50 -13.24
N THR A 31 19.29 30.37 -12.60
CA THR A 31 19.61 30.81 -11.24
C THR A 31 19.55 29.57 -10.37
N ALA A 32 20.71 29.06 -9.99
CA ALA A 32 20.87 28.06 -8.96
C ALA A 32 20.24 28.59 -7.67
N GLN A 33 19.02 28.14 -7.40
CA GLN A 33 18.37 28.28 -6.11
C GLN A 33 18.60 26.97 -5.36
N PRO A 34 19.30 26.95 -4.22
CA PRO A 34 19.44 25.76 -3.42
C PRO A 34 18.07 25.45 -2.81
N ASN A 35 17.29 24.61 -3.49
CA ASN A 35 16.10 24.02 -2.92
C ASN A 35 16.53 23.14 -1.76
N ASN A 36 16.26 23.64 -0.56
CA ASN A 36 16.46 22.97 0.70
C ASN A 36 15.45 21.81 0.83
N ILE A 37 15.76 20.69 0.17
CA ILE A 37 15.07 19.41 0.33
C ILE A 37 15.65 18.76 1.60
N ASN A 38 15.27 19.21 2.81
CA ASN A 38 15.51 18.44 4.05
C ASN A 38 14.82 19.03 5.30
N SER A 39 13.51 19.27 5.26
CA SER A 39 12.75 19.56 6.50
C SER A 39 11.34 18.96 6.58
N GLN A 40 10.87 18.22 5.57
CA GLN A 40 9.60 17.50 5.66
C GLN A 40 9.74 16.06 6.18
N ASN A 41 10.92 15.45 6.04
CA ASN A 41 11.14 14.03 6.33
C ASN A 41 11.25 13.71 7.85
N SER A 42 11.66 14.67 8.68
CA SER A 42 11.82 14.47 10.13
C SER A 42 10.50 14.62 10.91
N ASN A 43 9.68 15.62 10.54
CA ASN A 43 8.37 15.86 11.15
C ASN A 43 7.35 14.78 10.78
N GLN A 44 7.49 14.15 9.62
CA GLN A 44 6.54 13.15 9.15
C GLN A 44 6.83 11.74 9.72
N ARG A 45 8.10 11.35 9.85
CA ARG A 45 8.49 10.11 10.56
C ARG A 45 8.11 10.13 12.04
N THR A 46 8.20 11.28 12.68
CA THR A 46 7.81 11.45 14.10
C THR A 46 6.31 11.25 14.31
N ASN A 47 5.48 11.63 13.33
CA ASN A 47 4.04 11.41 13.40
C ASN A 47 3.66 9.93 13.30
N ILE A 48 4.30 9.15 12.43
CA ILE A 48 3.96 7.72 12.29
C ILE A 48 4.33 6.91 13.53
N ALA A 49 5.47 7.20 14.16
CA ALA A 49 5.84 6.52 15.40
C ALA A 49 4.84 6.79 16.52
N ALA A 50 4.44 8.06 16.69
CA ALA A 50 3.42 8.45 17.66
C ALA A 50 2.04 7.87 17.32
N ASP A 51 1.66 7.80 16.03
CA ASP A 51 0.43 7.15 15.58
C ASP A 51 0.41 5.68 15.98
N ILE A 52 1.51 4.95 15.75
CA ILE A 52 1.61 3.54 16.14
C ILE A 52 1.50 3.40 17.66
N GLU A 53 2.27 4.18 18.42
CA GLU A 53 2.23 4.18 19.89
C GLU A 53 0.80 4.41 20.42
N ASN A 54 0.09 5.40 19.87
CA ASN A 54 -1.29 5.68 20.25
C ASN A 54 -2.26 4.53 19.92
N LEU A 55 -2.03 3.81 18.82
CA LEU A 55 -2.87 2.67 18.44
C LEU A 55 -2.61 1.43 19.32
N THR A 56 -1.39 1.27 19.83
CA THR A 56 -0.91 0.05 20.48
C THR A 56 -0.49 0.23 21.95
N TYR A 57 -0.85 1.35 22.60
CA TYR A 57 -0.32 1.74 23.92
C TYR A 57 -0.56 0.70 25.04
N ASP A 58 -1.60 -0.12 24.93
CA ASP A 58 -1.99 -1.17 25.88
C ASP A 58 -1.68 -2.58 25.39
N LEU A 59 -0.94 -2.71 24.28
CA LEU A 59 -0.66 -3.98 23.63
C LEU A 59 0.83 -4.33 23.70
N SER A 60 1.12 -5.63 23.80
CA SER A 60 2.47 -6.16 23.78
C SER A 60 2.86 -6.60 22.37
N LEU A 61 3.98 -6.11 21.87
CA LEU A 61 4.54 -6.52 20.58
C LEU A 61 5.04 -7.96 20.65
N VAL A 62 4.74 -8.75 19.61
CA VAL A 62 5.34 -10.07 19.35
C VAL A 62 6.44 -9.88 18.32
N GLU A 63 7.67 -9.67 18.78
CA GLU A 63 8.80 -9.25 17.94
C GLU A 63 9.10 -10.23 16.80
N GLU A 64 8.94 -11.54 17.05
CA GLU A 64 9.19 -12.61 16.09
C GLU A 64 8.25 -12.58 14.89
N ASN A 65 7.12 -11.90 15.03
CA ASN A 65 6.12 -11.81 13.98
C ASN A 65 6.37 -10.64 13.01
N HIS A 66 7.34 -9.76 13.27
CA HIS A 66 7.64 -8.65 12.36
C HIS A 66 7.86 -9.12 10.92
N HIS A 67 7.16 -8.50 9.97
CA HIS A 67 7.28 -8.85 8.56
C HIS A 67 7.13 -7.64 7.65
N GLN A 68 7.99 -7.58 6.63
CA GLN A 68 7.86 -6.62 5.55
C GLN A 68 7.55 -7.35 4.25
N THR A 69 6.51 -6.92 3.54
CA THR A 69 6.09 -7.54 2.29
C THR A 69 5.75 -6.51 1.23
N LYS A 70 5.93 -6.88 -0.04
CA LYS A 70 5.55 -6.05 -1.19
C LYS A 70 4.31 -6.67 -1.82
N ILE A 71 3.22 -5.90 -1.82
CA ILE A 71 1.94 -6.28 -2.43
C ILE A 71 1.64 -5.21 -3.46
N ALA A 72 1.48 -5.59 -4.73
CA ALA A 72 1.14 -4.78 -5.90
C ALA A 72 1.38 -3.25 -5.80
N ASP A 73 0.56 -2.54 -5.02
CA ASP A 73 0.50 -1.10 -4.87
C ASP A 73 1.45 -0.48 -3.81
N GLY A 74 2.24 -1.29 -3.08
CA GLY A 74 3.19 -0.76 -2.12
C GLY A 74 3.99 -1.80 -1.32
N THR A 75 4.84 -1.28 -0.44
CA THR A 75 5.52 -2.07 0.58
C THR A 75 4.84 -1.85 1.91
N TYR A 76 4.55 -2.94 2.60
CA TYR A 76 3.82 -2.97 3.86
C TYR A 76 4.71 -3.53 4.97
N VAL A 77 4.60 -2.94 6.15
CA VAL A 77 5.16 -3.44 7.41
C VAL A 77 4.02 -3.97 8.25
N LEU A 78 4.21 -5.18 8.76
CA LEU A 78 3.24 -5.98 9.49
C LEU A 78 3.86 -6.36 10.83
N ASP A 79 3.21 -5.94 11.90
CA ASP A 79 3.59 -6.26 13.28
C ASP A 79 2.40 -6.91 13.97
N THR A 80 2.66 -7.85 14.88
CA THR A 80 1.62 -8.49 15.69
C THR A 80 1.71 -8.00 17.11
N PHE A 81 0.58 -7.62 17.67
CA PHE A 81 0.44 -7.28 19.08
C PHE A 81 -0.60 -8.18 19.74
N ILE A 82 -0.46 -8.37 21.04
CA ILE A 82 -1.36 -9.17 21.88
C ILE A 82 -1.61 -8.47 23.20
N VAL A 83 -2.70 -8.87 23.87
CA VAL A 83 -2.80 -8.71 25.32
C VAL A 83 -2.41 -10.07 25.93
N PRO A 84 -1.42 -10.13 26.84
CA PRO A 84 -0.99 -11.40 27.42
C PRO A 84 -2.17 -12.16 28.03
N PHE A 85 -2.27 -13.46 27.71
CA PHE A 85 -3.33 -14.37 28.16
C PHE A 85 -4.75 -14.05 27.64
N GLU A 86 -4.88 -13.18 26.65
CA GLU A 86 -6.14 -12.92 25.97
C GLU A 86 -6.11 -13.37 24.50
N GLN A 87 -7.29 -13.65 23.97
CA GLN A 87 -7.55 -13.91 22.56
C GLN A 87 -8.39 -12.75 22.01
N PRO A 88 -7.70 -11.67 21.65
CA PRO A 88 -7.45 -11.49 20.22
C PRO A 88 -6.02 -11.08 19.86
N TYR A 89 -5.63 -11.41 18.62
CA TYR A 89 -4.45 -10.88 17.94
C TYR A 89 -4.77 -9.53 17.30
N TYR A 90 -3.83 -8.60 17.40
CA TYR A 90 -3.91 -7.29 16.75
C TYR A 90 -2.80 -7.19 15.71
N VAL A 91 -3.16 -7.09 14.44
CA VAL A 91 -2.20 -6.96 13.34
C VAL A 91 -2.11 -5.49 12.94
N LEU A 92 -0.95 -4.90 13.12
CA LEU A 92 -0.65 -3.58 12.59
C LEU A 92 -0.30 -3.70 11.11
N VAL A 93 -1.00 -2.97 10.25
CA VAL A 93 -0.76 -2.89 8.81
C VAL A 93 -0.39 -1.44 8.48
N ARG A 94 0.87 -1.24 8.08
CA ARG A 94 1.38 0.08 7.71
C ARG A 94 1.97 0.06 6.31
N ARG A 95 1.65 1.06 5.48
CA ARG A 95 2.35 1.25 4.20
C ARG A 95 3.57 2.15 4.39
N THR A 96 4.71 1.76 3.81
CA THR A 96 5.97 2.49 3.98
C THR A 96 6.01 3.82 3.25
N ASP A 97 5.15 4.01 2.24
CA ASP A 97 5.00 5.27 1.51
C ASP A 97 3.95 6.21 2.12
N GLU A 98 3.38 5.81 3.28
CA GLU A 98 2.41 6.55 4.08
C GLU A 98 1.14 7.00 3.36
N LYS A 99 0.90 6.51 2.14
CA LYS A 99 -0.36 6.75 1.47
C LYS A 99 -1.47 5.97 2.18
N ARG A 100 -2.71 6.45 2.07
CA ARG A 100 -3.90 5.81 2.67
C ARG A 100 -4.16 4.39 2.16
N ILE A 101 -4.47 3.49 3.09
CA ILE A 101 -4.95 2.13 2.86
C ILE A 101 -6.47 2.13 3.11
N SER A 102 -7.24 1.34 2.34
CA SER A 102 -8.65 1.15 2.69
C SER A 102 -8.78 0.13 3.82
N ARG A 103 -9.81 0.25 4.67
CA ARG A 103 -10.04 -0.71 5.78
C ARG A 103 -10.14 -2.15 5.30
N ASN A 104 -10.83 -2.38 4.17
CA ASN A 104 -10.99 -3.72 3.60
C ASN A 104 -9.65 -4.29 3.12
N VAL A 105 -8.81 -3.47 2.48
CA VAL A 105 -7.47 -3.88 2.05
C VAL A 105 -6.58 -4.17 3.27
N ALA A 106 -6.59 -3.31 4.28
CA ALA A 106 -5.85 -3.56 5.51
C ALA A 106 -6.30 -4.87 6.19
N ALA A 107 -7.61 -5.13 6.25
CA ALA A 107 -8.16 -6.36 6.81
C ALA A 107 -7.70 -7.59 6.03
N LEU A 108 -7.78 -7.57 4.70
CA LEU A 108 -7.35 -8.68 3.85
C LEU A 108 -5.85 -8.97 3.99
N ILE A 109 -5.01 -7.92 4.03
CA ILE A 109 -3.57 -8.06 4.23
C ILE A 109 -3.30 -8.68 5.61
N GLY A 110 -3.94 -8.16 6.66
CA GLY A 110 -3.79 -8.67 8.02
C GLY A 110 -4.22 -10.13 8.17
N GLU A 111 -5.34 -10.50 7.55
CA GLU A 111 -5.87 -11.87 7.57
C GLU A 111 -4.91 -12.85 6.91
N THR A 112 -4.45 -12.52 5.70
CA THR A 112 -3.49 -13.34 4.93
C THR A 112 -2.18 -13.53 5.71
N TYR A 113 -1.76 -12.50 6.45
CA TYR A 113 -0.55 -12.54 7.26
C TYR A 113 -0.70 -13.38 8.54
N ILE A 114 -1.81 -13.27 9.27
CA ILE A 114 -1.95 -13.97 10.56
C ILE A 114 -2.37 -15.43 10.41
N GLN A 115 -3.08 -15.78 9.34
CA GLN A 115 -3.58 -17.14 9.08
C GLN A 115 -2.52 -18.25 9.21
N PRO A 116 -1.28 -18.13 8.68
CA PRO A 116 -0.25 -19.16 8.86
C PRO A 116 0.44 -19.15 10.24
N ARG A 117 0.15 -18.20 11.13
CA ARG A 117 1.03 -17.83 12.25
C ARG A 117 0.55 -18.15 13.67
N GLY A 118 -0.68 -18.59 13.91
CA GLY A 118 -1.05 -18.70 15.34
C GLY A 118 -2.35 -19.36 15.75
N CYS A 119 -3.21 -19.76 14.83
CA CYS A 119 -4.51 -20.27 15.24
C CYS A 119 -4.56 -21.80 15.20
N THR A 120 -4.89 -22.40 16.34
CA THR A 120 -5.33 -23.81 16.40
C THR A 120 -6.84 -23.92 16.13
N GLU A 121 -7.58 -22.84 16.32
CA GLU A 121 -8.99 -22.67 15.97
C GLU A 121 -9.15 -21.91 14.64
N PRO A 122 -10.35 -21.92 14.02
CA PRO A 122 -10.61 -21.09 12.85
C PRO A 122 -10.44 -19.59 13.18
N LEU A 123 -9.72 -18.88 12.31
CA LEU A 123 -9.55 -17.44 12.42
C LEU A 123 -10.90 -16.71 12.28
N VAL A 124 -11.23 -15.86 13.25
CA VAL A 124 -12.44 -15.04 13.27
C VAL A 124 -12.06 -13.57 13.23
N ARG A 125 -12.68 -12.81 12.31
CA ARG A 125 -12.44 -11.38 12.19
C ARG A 125 -13.15 -10.59 13.31
N ARG A 126 -12.43 -9.69 13.99
CA ARG A 126 -12.94 -8.79 15.05
C ARG A 126 -12.90 -7.33 14.65
N ALA A 127 -13.82 -6.92 13.76
CA ALA A 127 -13.88 -5.56 13.21
C ALA A 127 -14.19 -4.49 14.27
N ASP A 128 -14.76 -4.89 15.40
CA ASP A 128 -15.00 -4.04 16.57
C ASP A 128 -13.71 -3.55 17.24
N LEU A 129 -12.60 -4.27 17.03
CA LEU A 129 -11.27 -3.93 17.58
C LEU A 129 -10.41 -3.09 16.64
N ASP A 130 -10.90 -2.77 15.44
CA ASP A 130 -10.13 -2.04 14.45
C ASP A 130 -9.89 -0.60 14.87
N LYS A 131 -8.62 -0.19 14.71
CA LYS A 131 -8.22 1.21 14.85
C LYS A 131 -7.45 1.66 13.62
N GLN A 132 -7.36 2.96 13.40
CA GLN A 132 -6.53 3.54 12.34
C GLN A 132 -6.07 4.93 12.75
N ASN A 133 -4.96 5.37 12.19
CA ASN A 133 -4.53 6.75 12.35
C ASN A 133 -5.40 7.72 11.51
N ALA A 134 -5.18 9.02 11.69
CA ALA A 134 -5.97 10.06 11.06
C ALA A 134 -5.88 10.03 9.52
N THR A 135 -4.73 9.67 8.96
CA THR A 135 -4.51 9.60 7.51
C THR A 135 -4.97 8.28 6.89
N GLY A 136 -5.19 7.24 7.69
CA GLY A 136 -5.49 5.88 7.26
C GLY A 136 -4.31 5.18 6.58
N SER A 137 -3.07 5.59 6.86
CA SER A 137 -1.86 4.91 6.38
C SER A 137 -1.38 3.79 7.31
N VAL A 138 -1.91 3.79 8.54
CA VAL A 138 -1.66 2.79 9.58
C VAL A 138 -3.00 2.28 10.09
N HIS A 139 -3.16 0.96 10.09
CA HIS A 139 -4.33 0.27 10.59
C HIS A 139 -3.92 -0.75 11.65
N LEU A 140 -4.71 -0.87 12.71
CA LEU A 140 -4.64 -1.99 13.63
C LEU A 140 -5.89 -2.84 13.41
N VAL A 141 -5.71 -4.11 13.10
CA VAL A 141 -6.77 -5.02 12.66
C VAL A 141 -6.90 -6.17 13.66
N GLY A 142 -8.10 -6.37 14.21
CA GLY A 142 -8.36 -7.41 15.21
C GLY A 142 -8.75 -8.77 14.62
N PHE A 143 -8.18 -9.84 15.17
CA PHE A 143 -8.52 -11.23 14.86
C PHE A 143 -8.62 -12.05 16.14
N ALA A 144 -9.51 -13.03 16.17
CA ALA A 144 -9.63 -13.98 17.25
C ALA A 144 -9.45 -15.41 16.74
N CYS A 145 -8.86 -16.20 17.61
CA CYS A 145 -8.75 -17.64 17.68
C CYS A 145 -8.13 -17.90 19.07
#